data_AF-A0A7C4LC96-F1
#
_entry.id   AF-A0A7C4LC96-F1
#
_cell.length_a   1.000
_cell.length_b   1.000
_cell.length_c   1.000
_cell.angle_alpha   90.00
_cell.angle_beta   90.00
_cell.angle_gamma   90.00
#
_symmetry.space_group_name_H-M   'P 1'
#
loop_
_entity.id
_entity.type
_entity.pdbx_description
1 polymer ?
#
loop_
_entity_poly.entity_id
_entity_poly.type
_entity_poly.pdbx_seq_one_letter_code
_entity_poly.pdbx_strand_id
1 'polypeptide(L)'
;MTDETKPLACANCGQRLDPADKFCRECGLPTMRRAAERQRIPAAPPDTGEMKRALNAVPDPQPFMRLEAGPEDTERVAPPVAPSADGPLTRADTPPETTGDVLRATSPTQAVQMASSTLLMLIGLMVVLAVAGAVLLIVALRG
;
A
#
# COMPACT_ATOMS: atom_id res chain seq x y z
N MET A 1 -23.27 -44.94 -4.02
CA MET A 1 -22.22 -43.89 -3.94
C MET A 1 -22.92 -42.55 -4.10
N THR A 2 -23.50 -42.01 -3.04
CA THR A 2 -24.21 -40.72 -3.06
C THR A 2 -23.63 -39.89 -1.94
N ASP A 3 -22.65 -39.07 -2.29
CA ASP A 3 -22.08 -38.06 -1.39
C ASP A 3 -23.07 -36.91 -1.30
N GLU A 4 -23.38 -36.54 -0.06
CA GLU A 4 -24.51 -35.74 0.34
C GLU A 4 -24.45 -34.31 -0.19
N THR A 5 -25.50 -33.94 -0.92
CA THR A 5 -25.77 -32.62 -1.49
C THR A 5 -26.05 -31.58 -0.39
N LYS A 6 -25.06 -31.24 0.45
CA LYS A 6 -25.16 -30.06 1.30
C LYS A 6 -24.89 -28.82 0.43
N PRO A 7 -25.79 -27.83 0.40
CA PRO A 7 -25.56 -26.64 -0.41
C PRO A 7 -24.30 -25.91 0.06
N LEU A 8 -23.31 -25.79 -0.84
CA LEU A 8 -22.13 -24.98 -0.59
C LEU A 8 -22.52 -23.51 -0.65
N ALA A 9 -22.12 -22.73 0.36
CA ALA A 9 -22.40 -21.31 0.47
C ALA A 9 -21.11 -20.51 0.66
N CYS A 10 -21.10 -19.26 0.22
CA CYS A 10 -19.94 -18.41 0.29
C CYS A 10 -19.70 -18.02 1.74
N ALA A 11 -18.52 -18.30 2.26
CA ALA A 11 -18.16 -17.90 3.63
C ALA A 11 -18.14 -16.38 3.83
N ASN A 12 -18.02 -15.60 2.73
CA ASN A 12 -17.99 -14.14 2.79
C ASN A 12 -19.39 -13.52 2.63
N CYS A 13 -20.14 -13.89 1.59
CA CYS A 13 -21.43 -13.24 1.26
C CYS A 13 -22.66 -14.15 1.35
N GLY A 14 -22.50 -15.43 1.73
CA GLY A 14 -23.61 -16.37 1.88
C GLY A 14 -24.22 -16.92 0.58
N GLN A 15 -23.83 -16.41 -0.59
CA GLN A 15 -24.37 -16.88 -1.87
C GLN A 15 -24.12 -18.37 -2.08
N ARG A 16 -25.10 -19.08 -2.67
CA ARG A 16 -24.93 -20.47 -3.09
C ARG A 16 -23.82 -20.59 -4.14
N LEU A 17 -22.97 -21.59 -3.97
CA LEU A 17 -21.93 -21.94 -4.93
C LEU A 17 -22.19 -23.28 -5.57
N ASP A 18 -21.78 -23.37 -6.83
CA ASP A 18 -21.57 -24.65 -7.47
C ASP A 18 -20.25 -25.28 -6.96
N PRO A 19 -20.18 -26.61 -6.73
CA PRO A 19 -18.94 -27.28 -6.38
C PRO A 19 -17.78 -27.10 -7.39
N ALA A 20 -18.07 -26.73 -8.63
CA ALA A 20 -17.10 -26.40 -9.66
C ALA A 20 -16.63 -24.92 -9.62
N ASP A 21 -17.33 -24.03 -8.91
CA ASP A 21 -16.97 -22.62 -8.84
C ASP A 21 -15.63 -22.41 -8.12
N LYS A 22 -14.69 -21.74 -8.80
CA LYS A 22 -13.37 -21.39 -8.27
C LYS A 22 -13.39 -20.09 -7.46
N PHE A 23 -14.36 -19.22 -7.75
CA PHE A 23 -14.59 -17.91 -7.13
C PHE A 23 -16.09 -17.69 -6.96
N CYS A 24 -16.48 -16.89 -5.97
CA CYS A 24 -17.87 -16.46 -5.82
C CYS A 24 -18.23 -15.46 -6.92
N ARG A 25 -19.35 -15.68 -7.61
CA ARG A 25 -19.83 -14.80 -8.70
C ARG A 25 -20.37 -13.46 -8.20
N GLU A 26 -20.79 -13.39 -6.93
CA GLU A 26 -21.33 -12.17 -6.33
C GLU A 26 -20.25 -11.27 -5.73
N CYS A 27 -19.34 -11.83 -4.91
CA CYS A 27 -18.32 -11.02 -4.22
C CYS A 27 -16.91 -11.15 -4.78
N GLY A 28 -16.66 -12.05 -5.74
CA GLY A 28 -15.36 -12.23 -6.39
C GLY A 28 -14.30 -12.97 -5.56
N LEU A 29 -14.54 -13.26 -4.28
CA LEU A 29 -13.56 -13.95 -3.42
C LEU A 29 -13.39 -15.43 -3.82
N PRO A 30 -12.18 -16.01 -3.64
CA PRO A 30 -11.93 -17.43 -3.92
C PRO A 30 -12.71 -18.33 -2.97
N THR A 31 -13.11 -19.50 -3.47
CA THR A 31 -13.84 -20.49 -2.65
C THR A 31 -12.87 -21.21 -1.72
N MET A 32 -13.36 -21.62 -0.54
CA MET A 32 -12.52 -22.24 0.50
C MET A 32 -11.79 -23.50 0.02
N ARG A 33 -12.38 -24.24 -0.92
CA ARG A 33 -11.74 -25.40 -1.59
C ARG A 33 -10.43 -25.00 -2.29
N ARG A 34 -10.39 -23.86 -2.96
CA ARG A 34 -9.21 -23.36 -3.68
C ARG A 34 -8.22 -22.66 -2.75
N ALA A 35 -8.69 -22.05 -1.66
CA ALA A 35 -7.82 -21.48 -0.63
C ALA A 35 -6.91 -22.56 -0.01
N ALA A 36 -7.48 -23.73 0.31
CA ALA A 36 -6.72 -24.87 0.84
C ALA A 36 -5.70 -25.43 -0.16
N GLU A 37 -6.03 -25.45 -1.45
CA GLU A 37 -5.11 -25.94 -2.49
C GLU A 37 -3.98 -24.96 -2.80
N ARG A 38 -4.24 -23.64 -2.81
CA ARG A 38 -3.20 -22.61 -2.94
C ARG A 38 -2.19 -22.61 -1.80
N GLN A 39 -2.59 -23.06 -0.60
CA GLN A 39 -1.68 -23.15 0.55
C GLN A 39 -0.68 -24.30 0.44
N ARG A 40 -0.84 -25.22 -0.52
CA ARG A 40 0.18 -26.22 -0.84
C ARG A 40 1.30 -25.63 -1.69
N ILE A 41 1.87 -24.52 -1.24
CA ILE A 41 3.13 -24.04 -1.78
C ILE A 41 4.21 -24.99 -1.24
N PRO A 42 5.05 -25.58 -2.11
CA PRO A 42 6.17 -26.38 -1.64
C PRO A 42 7.05 -25.53 -0.72
N ALA A 43 7.41 -26.08 0.45
CA ALA A 43 8.23 -25.38 1.43
C ALA A 43 9.66 -25.09 0.91
N ALA A 44 10.10 -25.85 -0.09
CA ALA A 44 11.36 -25.61 -0.78
C ALA A 44 11.21 -24.45 -1.78
N PRO A 45 12.09 -23.44 -1.73
CA PRO A 45 12.16 -22.42 -2.77
C PRO A 45 12.34 -23.06 -4.16
N PRO A 46 11.75 -22.49 -5.22
CA PRO A 46 12.05 -22.95 -6.58
C PRO A 46 13.55 -22.76 -6.87
N ASP A 47 14.13 -23.64 -7.69
CA ASP A 47 15.50 -23.45 -8.17
C ASP A 47 15.57 -22.15 -8.98
N THR A 48 16.37 -21.20 -8.50
CA THR A 48 16.48 -19.84 -9.07
C THR A 48 17.70 -19.67 -9.96
N GLY A 49 18.46 -20.74 -10.23
CA GLY A 49 19.71 -20.67 -11.00
C GLY A 49 19.54 -20.04 -12.38
N GLU A 50 18.52 -20.45 -13.14
CA GLU A 50 18.21 -19.88 -14.46
C GLU A 50 17.73 -18.43 -14.37
N MET A 51 16.91 -18.12 -13.36
CA MET A 51 16.39 -16.76 -13.14
C MET A 51 17.52 -15.77 -12.80
N LYS A 52 18.49 -16.20 -11.99
CA LYS A 52 19.67 -15.42 -11.63
C LYS A 52 20.59 -15.22 -12.84
N ARG A 53 20.72 -16.22 -13.71
CA ARG A 53 21.48 -16.11 -14.96
C ARG A 53 20.83 -15.10 -15.91
N ALA A 54 19.50 -15.16 -16.06
CA ALA A 54 18.77 -14.21 -16.90
C ALA A 54 18.89 -12.77 -16.40
N LEU A 55 18.79 -12.55 -15.08
CA LEU A 55 18.94 -11.22 -14.49
C LEU A 55 20.33 -10.62 -14.72
N ASN A 56 21.37 -11.44 -14.68
CA ASN A 56 22.75 -10.99 -14.92
C ASN A 56 23.11 -10.83 -16.41
N ALA A 57 22.30 -11.38 -17.32
CA ALA A 57 22.58 -11.37 -18.77
C ALA A 57 22.02 -10.11 -19.47
N VAL A 58 21.06 -9.42 -18.85
CA VAL A 58 20.45 -8.22 -19.43
C VAL A 58 21.17 -6.99 -18.85
N PRO A 59 21.88 -6.18 -19.66
CA PRO A 59 22.41 -4.90 -19.19
C PRO A 59 21.25 -4.00 -18.74
N ASP A 60 21.45 -3.23 -17.67
CA ASP A 60 20.42 -2.35 -17.12
C ASP A 60 19.78 -1.51 -18.26
N PRO A 61 18.45 -1.53 -18.40
CA PRO A 61 17.78 -0.77 -19.44
C PRO A 61 18.07 0.72 -19.21
N GLN A 62 18.65 1.36 -20.20
CA GLN A 62 18.86 2.80 -20.18
C GLN A 62 17.49 3.50 -20.09
N PRO A 63 17.30 4.46 -19.17
CA PRO A 63 16.09 5.28 -19.15
C PRO A 63 15.92 5.94 -20.51
N PHE A 64 14.75 5.77 -21.12
CA PHE A 64 14.42 6.54 -22.32
C PHE A 64 14.33 8.02 -21.92
N MET A 65 15.17 8.84 -22.55
CA MET A 65 15.06 10.29 -22.39
C MET A 65 13.79 10.75 -23.10
N ARG A 66 12.93 11.45 -22.37
CA ARG A 66 11.83 12.20 -22.98
C ARG A 66 12.47 13.33 -23.78
N LEU A 67 12.33 13.32 -25.11
CA LEU A 67 12.57 14.52 -25.88
C LEU A 67 11.57 15.57 -25.40
N GLU A 68 12.07 16.68 -24.84
CA GLU A 68 11.23 17.84 -24.60
C GLU A 68 10.70 18.30 -25.96
N ALA A 69 9.38 18.40 -26.09
CA ALA A 69 8.76 18.95 -27.29
C ALA A 69 9.32 20.35 -27.49
N GLY A 70 10.00 20.56 -28.62
CA GLY A 70 10.44 21.89 -29.01
C GLY A 70 9.23 22.83 -29.17
N PRO A 71 9.43 24.15 -29.14
CA PRO A 71 8.37 25.16 -29.18
C PRO A 71 7.55 25.22 -30.50
N GLU A 72 7.57 24.18 -31.33
CA GLU A 72 7.01 24.20 -32.69
C GLU A 72 5.64 23.50 -32.80
N ASP A 73 5.13 22.87 -31.74
CA ASP A 73 3.87 22.10 -31.79
C ASP A 73 2.62 22.91 -31.34
N THR A 74 2.73 24.22 -31.19
CA THR A 74 1.64 25.08 -30.69
C THR A 74 0.47 25.29 -31.66
N GLU A 75 0.55 24.82 -32.90
CA GLU A 75 -0.38 25.25 -33.95
C GLU A 75 -1.49 24.24 -34.32
N ARG A 76 -1.58 23.06 -33.68
CA ARG A 76 -2.71 22.14 -33.91
C ARG A 76 -3.80 22.32 -32.86
N VAL A 77 -4.54 23.40 -33.04
CA VAL A 77 -5.84 23.79 -32.48
C VAL A 77 -6.67 22.59 -31.95
N ALA A 78 -6.85 22.52 -30.63
CA ALA A 78 -8.00 21.83 -30.03
C ALA A 78 -9.22 22.78 -30.04
N PRO A 79 -10.44 22.29 -30.30
CA PRO A 79 -11.63 23.14 -30.27
C PRO A 79 -11.86 23.73 -28.87
N PRO A 80 -12.43 24.95 -28.75
CA PRO A 80 -12.67 25.58 -27.47
C PRO A 80 -13.73 24.77 -26.70
N VAL A 81 -13.29 24.07 -25.64
CA VAL A 81 -14.21 23.51 -24.65
C VAL A 81 -14.68 24.69 -23.79
N ALA A 82 -15.96 25.02 -23.89
CA ALA A 82 -16.57 26.11 -23.13
C ALA A 82 -16.40 25.88 -21.61
N PRO A 83 -16.12 26.92 -20.81
CA PRO A 83 -15.98 26.77 -19.37
C PRO A 83 -17.36 26.60 -18.73
N SER A 84 -17.63 25.41 -18.19
CA SER A 84 -18.74 25.21 -17.26
C SER A 84 -18.43 25.98 -15.97
N ALA A 85 -19.23 26.99 -15.70
CA ALA A 85 -19.17 27.81 -14.51
C ALA A 85 -19.82 27.09 -13.34
N ASP A 86 -19.03 26.55 -12.41
CA ASP A 86 -19.48 26.19 -11.05
C ASP A 86 -18.31 26.20 -10.05
N GLY A 87 -18.25 27.22 -9.19
CA GLY A 87 -17.74 27.12 -7.81
C GLY A 87 -16.23 27.13 -7.53
N PRO A 88 -15.80 27.44 -6.29
CA PRO A 88 -14.73 28.42 -6.05
C PRO A 88 -13.30 27.88 -5.89
N LEU A 89 -12.40 28.67 -6.45
CA LEU A 89 -10.95 28.81 -6.27
C LEU A 89 -10.35 28.16 -4.99
N THR A 90 -9.53 27.13 -5.16
CA THR A 90 -8.10 27.06 -4.78
C THR A 90 -7.66 25.59 -4.73
N ARG A 91 -7.13 25.08 -5.84
CA ARG A 91 -6.22 23.93 -5.80
C ARG A 91 -5.04 24.25 -6.69
N ALA A 92 -4.15 25.07 -6.16
CA ALA A 92 -2.81 25.21 -6.68
C ALA A 92 -2.16 23.81 -6.73
N ASP A 93 -1.59 23.49 -7.89
CA ASP A 93 -0.41 22.63 -8.04
C ASP A 93 -0.39 21.31 -7.26
N THR A 94 -1.28 20.37 -7.59
CA THR A 94 -0.97 18.96 -7.34
C THR A 94 -0.84 18.24 -8.68
N PRO A 95 0.36 17.76 -9.07
CA PRO A 95 0.51 16.91 -10.25
C PRO A 95 -0.38 15.67 -10.09
N PRO A 96 -0.79 15.01 -11.19
CA PRO A 96 -1.67 13.86 -11.13
C PRO A 96 -1.07 12.82 -10.19
N GLU A 97 -1.81 12.46 -9.14
CA GLU A 97 -1.32 11.52 -8.14
C GLU A 97 -0.98 10.20 -8.84
N THR A 98 0.31 9.92 -8.95
CA THR A 98 0.76 8.69 -9.60
C THR A 98 0.60 7.55 -8.61
N THR A 99 0.49 6.31 -9.10
CA THR A 99 0.49 5.13 -8.22
C THR A 99 1.71 5.11 -7.30
N GLY A 100 2.84 5.70 -7.73
CA GLY A 100 4.04 5.86 -6.89
C GLY A 100 3.85 6.81 -5.71
N ASP A 101 3.06 7.87 -5.87
CA ASP A 101 2.80 8.84 -4.80
C ASP A 101 1.89 8.25 -3.73
N VAL A 102 0.85 7.51 -4.14
CA VAL A 102 -0.03 6.79 -3.22
C VAL A 102 0.74 5.72 -2.46
N LEU A 103 1.59 4.94 -3.14
CA LEU A 103 2.43 3.91 -2.50
C LEU A 103 3.42 4.51 -1.49
N ARG A 104 3.99 5.69 -1.81
CA ARG A 104 4.89 6.40 -0.90
C ARG A 104 4.13 6.95 0.31
N ALA A 105 2.93 7.49 0.11
CA ALA A 105 2.03 7.94 1.17
C ALA A 105 1.58 6.78 2.09
N THR A 106 1.31 5.60 1.53
CA THR A 106 0.92 4.41 2.30
C THR A 106 2.10 3.56 2.78
N SER A 107 3.34 4.01 2.55
CA SER A 107 4.51 3.23 2.92
C SER A 107 4.64 3.10 4.45
N PRO A 108 5.00 1.91 4.98
CA PRO A 108 5.14 1.69 6.42
C PRO A 108 6.19 2.61 7.07
N THR A 109 7.11 3.17 6.27
CA THR A 109 8.09 4.18 6.69
C THR A 109 7.46 5.48 7.18
N GLN A 110 6.31 5.92 6.64
CA GLN A 110 5.64 7.14 7.11
C GLN A 110 4.98 6.93 8.49
N ALA A 111 4.41 5.75 8.72
CA ALA A 111 3.84 5.38 10.02
C ALA A 111 4.91 5.34 11.12
N VAL A 112 6.13 4.88 10.80
CA VAL A 112 7.25 4.84 11.76
C VAL A 112 7.76 6.26 12.09
N GLN A 113 7.74 7.20 11.15
CA GLN A 113 8.18 8.57 11.42
C GLN A 113 7.24 9.31 12.40
N MET A 114 5.93 9.14 12.29
CA MET A 114 4.95 9.68 13.24
C MET A 114 5.08 9.07 14.65
N ALA A 115 5.44 7.78 14.74
CA ALA A 115 5.65 7.10 16.01
C ALA A 115 6.96 7.52 16.71
N SER A 116 7.99 7.89 15.94
CA SER A 116 9.29 8.27 16.51
C SER A 116 9.26 9.59 17.29
N SER A 117 8.44 10.57 16.87
CA SER A 117 8.35 11.88 17.54
C SER A 117 7.59 11.81 18.87
N THR A 118 6.50 11.05 18.93
CA THR A 118 5.70 10.87 20.15
C THR A 118 6.47 10.09 21.20
N LEU A 119 7.24 9.07 20.79
CA LEU A 119 8.14 8.34 21.67
C LEU A 119 9.20 9.25 22.31
N LEU A 120 9.86 10.11 21.51
CA LEU A 120 10.87 11.05 22.01
C LEU A 120 10.27 12.08 22.98
N MET A 121 9.08 12.62 22.71
CA MET A 121 8.40 13.52 23.67
C MET A 121 8.08 12.81 24.98
N LEU A 122 7.56 11.58 24.94
CA LEU A 122 7.22 10.81 26.14
C LEU A 122 8.47 10.48 26.97
N ILE A 123 9.54 10.02 26.33
CA ILE A 123 10.82 9.76 27.01
C ILE A 123 11.34 11.05 27.64
N GLY A 124 11.32 12.18 26.90
CA GLY A 124 11.75 13.47 27.42
C GLY A 124 10.94 13.90 28.65
N LEU A 125 9.61 13.78 28.61
CA LEU A 125 8.74 14.10 29.74
C LEU A 125 9.05 13.23 30.97
N MET A 126 9.23 11.93 30.78
CA MET A 126 9.56 11.01 31.88
C MET A 126 10.90 11.34 32.54
N VAL A 127 11.91 11.71 31.75
CA VAL A 127 13.21 12.15 32.27
C VAL A 127 13.07 13.46 33.08
N VAL A 128 12.32 14.44 32.57
CA VAL A 128 12.08 15.71 33.28
C VAL A 128 11.37 15.47 34.61
N LEU A 129 10.32 14.64 34.62
CA LEU A 129 9.59 14.28 35.84
C LEU A 129 10.47 13.53 36.84
N ALA A 130 11.33 12.62 36.37
CA ALA A 130 12.26 11.89 37.24
C ALA A 130 13.29 12.84 37.89
N VAL A 131 13.87 13.76 37.13
CA VAL A 131 14.83 14.76 37.65
C VAL A 131 14.14 15.70 38.64
N ALA A 132 12.97 16.24 38.29
CA ALA A 132 12.21 17.12 39.18
C ALA A 132 11.83 16.40 40.48
N GLY A 133 11.37 15.15 40.38
CA GLY A 133 11.05 14.31 41.55
C GLY A 133 12.27 14.04 42.43
N ALA A 134 13.43 13.72 41.84
CA ALA A 134 14.67 13.51 42.57
C ALA A 134 15.14 14.80 43.29
N VAL A 135 15.04 15.95 42.61
CA VAL A 135 15.37 17.26 43.22
C VAL A 135 14.44 17.55 44.40
N LEU A 136 13.13 17.38 44.23
CA LEU A 136 12.16 17.57 45.31
C LEU A 136 12.41 16.63 46.49
N LEU A 137 12.75 15.37 46.21
CA LEU A 137 13.08 14.38 47.24
C LEU A 137 14.36 14.77 48.00
N ILE A 138 15.41 15.23 47.30
CA ILE A 138 16.64 15.70 47.94
C ILE A 138 16.37 16.93 48.81
N VAL A 139 15.56 17.88 48.34
CA VAL A 139 15.17 19.07 49.11
C VAL A 139 14.40 18.66 50.37
N ALA A 140 13.45 17.73 50.26
CA ALA A 140 12.67 17.24 51.39
C ALA A 140 13.50 16.45 52.41
N LEU A 141 14.58 15.81 51.98
CA LEU A 141 15.50 15.09 52.88
C LEU A 141 16.56 16.01 53.52
N ARG A 142 16.74 17.22 53.00
CA ARG A 142 17.74 18.20 53.47
C ARG A 142 17.16 19.40 54.21
N GLY A 143 15.87 19.68 54.06
CA GLY A 143 15.11 20.66 54.84
C GLY A 143 14.48 20.04 56.06
#